data_AF-A0A950L6Z6-F1
#
_entry.id   AF-A0A950L6Z6-F1
#
_cell.length_a   1.000
_cell.length_b   1.000
_cell.length_c   1.000
_cell.angle_alpha   90.00
_cell.angle_beta   90.00
_cell.angle_gamma   90.00
#
_symmetry.space_group_name_H-M   'P 1'
#
loop_
_entity.id
_entity.type
_entity.pdbx_description
1 polymer ?
#
loop_
_entity_poly.entity_id
_entity_poly.type
_entity_poly.pdbx_seq_one_letter_code
_entity_poly.pdbx_strand_id
1 'polypeptide(L)'
;MRWMLVATTLACATSLPAAAASSDGSADGQQCALGSGVVGALGGALNQVVTENNGGLFSPNLMWAAIVDRRGILCGVAKTGDAWPYSRQIAIAKAGTANGLSNSQLALSTANLYSPTQPGGSLYGLNNSNPYNPFFNSETTGSGPGSGVGYTPGGIITFGGGVALYQDGKVIGGLGVSGDTSCADHAIAYRMRALLGLDKIPNGP
;
A
#
# COMPACT_ATOMS: atom_id res chain seq x y z
N MET A 1 -14.72 -44.04 79.18
CA MET A 1 -14.88 -44.04 77.71
C MET A 1 -14.69 -42.62 77.21
N ARG A 2 -13.51 -42.31 76.68
CA ARG A 2 -13.08 -40.97 76.29
C ARG A 2 -13.00 -40.94 74.77
N TRP A 3 -13.90 -40.17 74.15
CA TRP A 3 -14.02 -40.08 72.69
C TRP A 3 -12.92 -39.15 72.16
N MET A 4 -12.11 -39.63 71.22
CA MET A 4 -11.17 -38.81 70.44
C MET A 4 -11.83 -38.42 69.13
N LEU A 5 -11.97 -37.12 68.90
CA LEU A 5 -12.38 -36.51 67.63
C LEU A 5 -11.25 -36.64 66.60
N VAL A 6 -11.55 -37.24 65.45
CA VAL A 6 -10.68 -37.22 64.26
C VAL A 6 -11.19 -36.10 63.35
N ALA A 7 -10.39 -35.05 63.18
CA ALA A 7 -10.68 -33.97 62.25
C ALA A 7 -10.18 -34.36 60.85
N THR A 8 -11.10 -34.62 59.91
CA THR A 8 -10.78 -34.86 58.50
C THR A 8 -10.89 -33.54 57.74
N THR A 9 -9.76 -32.98 57.31
CA THR A 9 -9.71 -31.79 56.46
C THR A 9 -9.98 -32.17 55.01
N LEU A 10 -11.13 -31.73 54.48
CA LEU A 10 -11.52 -31.89 53.08
C LEU A 10 -10.94 -30.72 52.26
N ALA A 11 -9.88 -30.99 51.49
CA ALA A 11 -9.29 -30.00 50.58
C ALA A 11 -10.12 -29.94 49.28
N CYS A 12 -10.88 -28.85 49.10
CA CYS A 12 -11.65 -28.59 47.89
C CYS A 12 -10.74 -27.93 46.84
N ALA A 13 -10.32 -28.68 45.83
CA ALA A 13 -9.55 -28.15 44.70
C ALA A 13 -10.50 -27.38 43.76
N THR A 14 -10.47 -26.05 43.82
CA THR A 14 -11.20 -25.19 42.90
C THR A 14 -10.39 -25.02 41.61
N SER A 15 -10.85 -25.65 40.53
CA SER A 15 -10.36 -25.37 39.18
C SER A 15 -10.82 -23.99 38.75
N LEU A 16 -9.91 -23.02 38.70
CA LEU A 16 -10.16 -21.72 38.07
C LEU A 16 -10.39 -21.93 36.57
N PRO A 17 -11.46 -21.36 35.97
CA PRO A 17 -11.59 -21.35 34.53
C PRO A 17 -10.48 -20.46 33.95
N ALA A 18 -9.79 -20.96 32.93
CA ALA A 18 -8.87 -20.15 32.14
C ALA A 18 -9.66 -19.01 31.49
N ALA A 19 -9.38 -17.77 31.90
CA ALA A 19 -9.89 -16.60 31.21
C ALA A 19 -9.35 -16.64 29.77
N ALA A 20 -10.25 -16.80 28.79
CA ALA A 20 -9.93 -16.50 27.41
C ALA A 20 -9.61 -15.01 27.35
N ALA A 21 -8.33 -14.68 27.10
CA ALA A 21 -7.93 -13.32 26.83
C ALA A 21 -8.64 -12.87 25.54
N SER A 22 -9.71 -12.10 25.70
CA SER A 22 -10.21 -11.24 24.63
C SER A 22 -9.08 -10.27 24.30
N SER A 23 -8.54 -10.39 23.08
CA SER A 23 -7.60 -9.40 22.56
C SER A 23 -8.33 -8.07 22.47
N ASP A 24 -8.07 -7.20 23.44
CA ASP A 24 -8.43 -5.79 23.38
C ASP A 24 -7.93 -5.19 22.07
N GLY A 25 -8.80 -4.42 21.42
CA GLY A 25 -8.54 -3.79 20.13
C GLY A 25 -7.39 -2.79 20.21
N SER A 26 -6.18 -3.27 19.94
CA SER A 26 -5.06 -2.44 19.53
C SER A 26 -5.39 -1.83 18.17
N ALA A 27 -5.12 -0.54 17.98
CA ALA A 27 -5.03 0.10 16.67
C ALA A 27 -3.79 -0.46 15.93
N ASP A 28 -3.82 -1.75 15.64
CA ASP A 28 -2.71 -2.51 15.07
C ASP A 28 -2.91 -2.54 13.56
N GLY A 29 -1.97 -1.95 12.81
CA GLY A 29 -2.05 -1.92 11.35
C GLY A 29 -2.19 -3.34 10.80
N GLN A 30 -3.04 -3.52 9.79
CA GLN A 30 -3.20 -4.83 9.17
C GLN A 30 -1.89 -5.28 8.50
N GLN A 31 -1.50 -6.54 8.72
CA GLN A 31 -0.30 -7.09 8.10
C GLN A 31 -0.43 -7.15 6.58
N CYS A 32 0.51 -6.54 5.85
CA CYS A 32 0.58 -6.58 4.39
C CYS A 32 0.62 -8.01 3.82
N ALA A 33 -0.15 -8.27 2.76
CA ALA A 33 -0.20 -9.57 2.08
C ALA A 33 0.84 -9.76 0.95
N LEU A 34 1.58 -8.72 0.56
CA LEU A 34 2.66 -8.85 -0.42
C LEU A 34 3.85 -9.60 0.20
N GLY A 35 4.55 -10.40 -0.63
CA GLY A 35 5.76 -11.08 -0.20
C GLY A 35 6.84 -10.09 0.27
N SER A 36 7.54 -10.43 1.35
CA SER A 36 8.58 -9.56 1.94
C SER A 36 9.69 -9.19 0.95
N GLY A 37 9.97 -10.05 -0.03
CA GLY A 37 10.90 -9.76 -1.12
C GLY A 37 10.45 -8.59 -2.01
N VAL A 38 9.16 -8.50 -2.34
CA VAL A 38 8.60 -7.39 -3.12
C VAL A 38 8.69 -6.09 -2.32
N VAL A 39 8.32 -6.14 -1.04
CA VAL A 39 8.35 -4.97 -0.16
C VAL A 39 9.79 -4.48 0.06
N GLY A 40 10.72 -5.39 0.33
CA GLY A 40 12.14 -5.08 0.53
C GLY A 40 12.84 -4.58 -0.74
N ALA A 41 12.39 -4.99 -1.92
CA ALA A 41 12.97 -4.56 -3.20
C ALA A 41 12.54 -3.15 -3.63
N LEU A 42 11.49 -2.55 -3.03
CA LEU A 42 10.91 -1.28 -3.47
C LEU A 42 11.94 -0.15 -3.61
N GLY A 43 12.73 0.09 -2.56
CA GLY A 43 13.72 1.16 -2.54
C GLY A 43 14.86 0.94 -3.53
N GLY A 44 15.32 -0.32 -3.67
CA GLY A 44 16.34 -0.68 -4.66
C GLY A 44 15.85 -0.49 -6.09
N ALA A 45 14.63 -0.94 -6.39
CA ALA A 45 14.01 -0.77 -7.70
C ALA A 45 13.83 0.73 -8.04
N LEU A 46 13.38 1.54 -7.07
CA LEU A 46 13.24 2.98 -7.27
C LEU A 46 14.60 3.63 -7.56
N ASN A 47 15.62 3.37 -6.73
CA ASN A 47 16.96 3.93 -6.89
C ASN A 47 17.60 3.59 -8.25
N GLN A 48 17.34 2.39 -8.77
CA GLN A 48 17.79 2.01 -10.10
C GLN A 48 17.06 2.81 -11.19
N VAL A 49 15.72 2.76 -11.18
CA VAL A 49 14.91 3.29 -12.29
C VAL A 49 15.00 4.81 -12.40
N VAL A 50 15.13 5.56 -11.29
CA VAL A 50 15.21 7.04 -11.35
C VAL A 50 16.46 7.58 -12.05
N THR A 51 17.46 6.72 -12.31
CA THR A 51 18.67 7.08 -13.05
C THR A 51 18.55 6.83 -14.56
N GLU A 52 17.47 6.19 -15.00
CA GLU A 52 17.21 5.91 -16.40
C GLU A 52 16.66 7.14 -17.13
N ASN A 53 16.60 7.07 -18.47
CA ASN A 53 16.01 8.13 -19.28
C ASN A 53 14.46 8.07 -19.24
N ASN A 54 13.88 8.60 -18.16
CA ASN A 54 12.43 8.67 -17.95
C ASN A 54 11.81 9.98 -18.45
N GLY A 55 12.63 10.93 -18.90
CA GLY A 55 12.24 12.32 -19.10
C GLY A 55 11.96 13.03 -17.77
N GLY A 56 11.22 14.14 -17.84
CA GLY A 56 10.83 14.91 -16.66
C GLY A 56 11.66 16.16 -16.41
N LEU A 57 11.56 16.68 -15.19
CA LEU A 57 12.16 17.92 -14.70
C LEU A 57 13.55 17.68 -14.10
N PHE A 58 13.78 16.50 -13.53
CA PHE A 58 14.98 16.19 -12.76
C PHE A 58 15.74 15.00 -13.34
N SER A 59 17.08 15.02 -13.22
CA SER A 59 17.96 13.92 -13.60
C SER A 59 19.09 13.77 -12.56
N PRO A 60 19.08 12.72 -11.72
CA PRO A 60 18.06 11.66 -11.64
C PRO A 60 16.71 12.21 -11.17
N ASN A 61 15.62 11.49 -11.46
CA ASN A 61 14.29 11.88 -10.99
C ASN A 61 14.22 11.81 -9.44
N LEU A 62 13.58 12.80 -8.82
CA LEU A 62 13.41 12.87 -7.37
C LEU A 62 12.01 12.39 -7.00
N MET A 63 11.90 11.15 -6.50
CA MET A 63 10.63 10.43 -6.45
C MET A 63 10.29 9.86 -5.08
N TRP A 64 8.99 9.76 -4.85
CA TRP A 64 8.40 8.82 -3.90
C TRP A 64 7.84 7.62 -4.64
N ALA A 65 7.96 6.44 -4.04
CA ALA A 65 7.24 5.24 -4.45
C ALA A 65 6.46 4.65 -3.27
N ALA A 66 5.32 4.04 -3.55
CA ALA A 66 4.49 3.35 -2.59
C ALA A 66 3.91 2.08 -3.19
N ILE A 67 3.77 1.04 -2.37
CA ILE A 67 3.10 -0.21 -2.75
C ILE A 67 1.97 -0.54 -1.78
N VAL A 68 0.86 -1.01 -2.33
CA VAL A 68 -0.28 -1.53 -1.56
C VAL A 68 -0.54 -2.98 -1.93
N ASP A 69 -1.03 -3.79 -0.98
CA ASP A 69 -1.51 -5.13 -1.29
C ASP A 69 -2.89 -5.11 -1.96
N ARG A 70 -3.40 -6.29 -2.32
CA ARG A 70 -4.70 -6.42 -3.00
C ARG A 70 -5.85 -5.82 -2.21
N ARG A 71 -5.78 -5.83 -0.88
CA ARG A 71 -6.81 -5.27 0.01
C ARG A 71 -6.69 -3.74 0.15
N GLY A 72 -5.68 -3.14 -0.48
CA GLY A 72 -5.42 -1.71 -0.42
C GLY A 72 -4.59 -1.27 0.80
N ILE A 73 -3.99 -2.21 1.53
CA ILE A 73 -3.15 -1.90 2.69
C ILE A 73 -1.80 -1.40 2.22
N LEU A 74 -1.36 -0.25 2.74
CA LEU A 74 -0.03 0.30 2.48
C LEU A 74 1.04 -0.63 3.06
N CYS A 75 1.90 -1.14 2.19
CA CYS A 75 2.91 -2.13 2.53
C CYS A 75 4.31 -1.55 2.66
N GLY A 76 4.60 -0.48 1.93
CA GLY A 76 5.92 0.14 1.94
C GLY A 76 5.95 1.43 1.14
N VAL A 77 6.90 2.28 1.51
CA VAL A 77 7.18 3.57 0.88
C VAL A 77 8.69 3.73 0.72
N ALA A 78 9.12 4.38 -0.35
CA ALA A 78 10.51 4.72 -0.61
C ALA A 78 10.61 6.16 -1.15
N LYS A 79 11.74 6.82 -0.92
CA LYS A 79 12.05 8.19 -1.36
C LYS A 79 13.44 8.22 -1.99
N THR A 80 13.65 9.02 -3.02
CA THR A 80 14.97 9.38 -3.55
C THR A 80 15.24 10.86 -3.35
N GLY A 81 16.48 11.19 -2.96
CA GLY A 81 16.95 12.57 -2.77
C GLY A 81 15.96 13.47 -2.01
N ASP A 82 15.85 14.71 -2.48
CA ASP A 82 14.92 15.71 -1.94
C ASP A 82 13.62 15.77 -2.77
N ALA A 83 12.97 14.61 -2.95
CA ALA A 83 11.66 14.54 -3.60
C ALA A 83 10.61 15.37 -2.85
N TRP A 84 9.73 16.05 -3.60
CA TRP A 84 8.68 16.90 -3.03
C TRP A 84 7.89 16.20 -1.91
N PRO A 85 7.71 16.81 -0.73
CA PRO A 85 7.00 16.19 0.39
C PRO A 85 5.58 15.72 0.05
N TYR A 86 4.82 16.54 -0.69
CA TYR A 86 3.46 16.20 -1.11
C TYR A 86 3.36 14.98 -2.02
N SER A 87 4.44 14.62 -2.72
CA SER A 87 4.45 13.49 -3.64
C SER A 87 4.31 12.15 -2.93
N ARG A 88 4.66 12.05 -1.64
CA ARG A 88 4.51 10.80 -0.89
C ARG A 88 3.08 10.26 -0.96
N GLN A 89 2.13 11.10 -0.60
CA GLN A 89 0.74 10.67 -0.53
C GLN A 89 0.10 10.55 -1.90
N ILE A 90 0.54 11.35 -2.88
CA ILE A 90 0.14 11.18 -4.28
C ILE A 90 0.60 9.80 -4.76
N ALA A 91 1.83 9.38 -4.45
CA ALA A 91 2.33 8.04 -4.78
C ALA A 91 1.49 6.94 -4.11
N ILE A 92 1.14 7.10 -2.83
CA ILE A 92 0.28 6.18 -2.10
C ILE A 92 -1.13 6.09 -2.73
N ALA A 93 -1.75 7.22 -3.04
CA ALA A 93 -3.08 7.26 -3.67
C ALA A 93 -3.05 6.71 -5.10
N LYS A 94 -1.97 6.92 -5.87
CA LYS A 94 -1.77 6.29 -7.18
C LYS A 94 -1.68 4.77 -7.07
N ALA A 95 -0.95 4.24 -6.08
CA ALA A 95 -0.86 2.81 -5.81
C ALA A 95 -2.24 2.23 -5.47
N GLY A 96 -2.97 2.89 -4.57
CA GLY A 96 -4.34 2.52 -4.19
C GLY A 96 -5.31 2.54 -5.36
N THR A 97 -5.27 3.60 -6.17
CA THR A 97 -6.15 3.75 -7.35
C THR A 97 -5.91 2.66 -8.38
N ALA A 98 -4.64 2.40 -8.72
CA ALA A 98 -4.30 1.38 -9.71
C ALA A 98 -4.70 -0.03 -9.23
N ASN A 99 -4.48 -0.35 -7.94
CA ASN A 99 -4.97 -1.59 -7.35
C ASN A 99 -6.51 -1.67 -7.40
N GLY A 100 -7.20 -0.64 -6.90
CA GLY A 100 -8.65 -0.65 -6.71
C GLY A 100 -9.46 -0.70 -8.01
N LEU A 101 -8.94 -0.12 -9.09
CA LEU A 101 -9.63 -0.04 -10.39
C LEU A 101 -9.12 -1.06 -11.41
N SER A 102 -8.26 -1.99 -11.00
CA SER A 102 -7.80 -3.11 -11.81
C SER A 102 -8.36 -4.45 -11.31
N ASN A 103 -8.52 -5.40 -12.23
CA ASN A 103 -8.93 -6.77 -11.93
C ASN A 103 -8.27 -7.78 -12.91
N SER A 104 -8.59 -9.07 -12.77
CA SER A 104 -8.04 -10.13 -13.62
C SER A 104 -8.47 -10.09 -15.10
N GLN A 105 -9.33 -9.15 -15.49
CA GLN A 105 -9.75 -8.96 -16.88
C GLN A 105 -9.13 -7.72 -17.51
N LEU A 106 -8.95 -6.65 -16.72
CA LEU A 106 -8.47 -5.36 -17.19
C LEU A 106 -7.51 -4.72 -16.16
N ALA A 107 -6.30 -4.43 -16.62
CA ALA A 107 -5.34 -3.60 -15.93
C ALA A 107 -5.53 -2.14 -16.32
N LEU A 108 -5.76 -1.28 -15.32
CA LEU A 108 -5.80 0.16 -15.50
C LEU A 108 -4.64 0.81 -14.74
N SER A 109 -3.85 1.59 -15.47
CA SER A 109 -2.99 2.58 -14.85
C SER A 109 -3.78 3.83 -14.49
N THR A 110 -3.26 4.63 -13.57
CA THR A 110 -3.87 5.93 -13.27
C THR A 110 -3.83 6.90 -14.46
N ALA A 111 -2.93 6.69 -15.44
CA ALA A 111 -2.91 7.46 -16.68
C ALA A 111 -4.14 7.18 -17.56
N ASN A 112 -4.62 5.92 -17.60
CA ASN A 112 -5.80 5.56 -18.40
C ASN A 112 -7.10 6.22 -17.88
N LEU A 113 -7.10 6.65 -16.61
CA LEU A 113 -8.24 7.33 -15.99
C LEU A 113 -8.35 8.80 -16.37
N TYR A 114 -7.31 9.42 -16.96
CA TYR A 114 -7.30 10.84 -17.24
C TYR A 114 -8.46 11.26 -18.14
N SER A 115 -8.60 10.61 -19.31
CA SER A 115 -9.65 10.93 -20.29
C SER A 115 -11.09 10.70 -19.77
N PRO A 116 -11.46 9.54 -19.22
CA PRO A 116 -12.84 9.31 -18.75
C PRO A 116 -13.23 10.16 -17.55
N THR A 117 -12.29 10.81 -16.87
CA THR A 117 -12.54 11.66 -15.69
C THR A 117 -12.62 13.16 -16.02
N GLN A 118 -12.42 13.55 -17.28
CA GLN A 118 -12.63 14.94 -17.74
C GLN A 118 -14.13 15.30 -17.79
N PRO A 119 -14.50 16.59 -17.77
CA PRO A 119 -15.89 17.02 -17.97
C PRO A 119 -16.52 16.39 -19.21
N GLY A 120 -17.71 15.78 -19.05
CA GLY A 120 -18.40 15.03 -20.10
C GLY A 120 -17.98 13.55 -20.22
N GLY A 121 -16.93 13.13 -19.51
CA GLY A 121 -16.52 11.72 -19.39
C GLY A 121 -17.42 10.92 -18.46
N SER A 122 -17.48 9.59 -18.68
CA SER A 122 -18.33 8.68 -17.91
C SER A 122 -17.92 8.52 -16.44
N LEU A 123 -16.69 8.87 -16.09
CA LEU A 123 -16.13 8.83 -14.74
C LEU A 123 -15.83 10.23 -14.21
N TYR A 124 -16.47 11.27 -14.75
CA TYR A 124 -16.33 12.63 -14.24
C TYR A 124 -16.67 12.69 -12.73
N GLY A 125 -15.76 13.21 -11.93
CA GLY A 125 -15.88 13.28 -10.47
C GLY A 125 -15.33 12.07 -9.70
N LEU A 126 -14.77 11.06 -10.37
CA LEU A 126 -14.17 9.87 -9.73
C LEU A 126 -13.16 10.23 -8.63
N ASN A 127 -12.34 11.26 -8.85
CA ASN A 127 -11.35 11.76 -7.88
C ASN A 127 -11.95 12.25 -6.56
N ASN A 128 -13.25 12.53 -6.51
CA ASN A 128 -13.96 12.96 -5.29
C ASN A 128 -14.61 11.79 -4.54
N SER A 129 -14.68 10.60 -5.13
CA SER A 129 -15.43 9.46 -4.59
C SER A 129 -14.75 8.76 -3.40
N ASN A 130 -13.43 8.91 -3.28
CA ASN A 130 -12.64 8.41 -2.15
C ASN A 130 -11.78 9.55 -1.62
N PRO A 131 -12.16 10.18 -0.50
CA PRO A 131 -11.53 11.39 -0.03
C PRO A 131 -10.10 11.14 0.44
N TYR A 132 -9.33 12.22 0.37
CA TYR A 132 -7.98 12.32 0.87
C TYR A 132 -7.90 12.09 2.38
N ASN A 133 -6.85 11.40 2.86
CA ASN A 133 -6.62 11.15 4.28
C ASN A 133 -5.28 11.73 4.77
N PRO A 134 -5.27 12.81 5.58
CA PRO A 134 -4.04 13.48 6.05
C PRO A 134 -3.16 12.62 6.95
N PHE A 135 -3.65 11.48 7.46
CA PHE A 135 -2.84 10.52 8.23
C PHE A 135 -1.60 10.04 7.46
N PHE A 136 -1.64 10.09 6.12
CA PHE A 136 -0.54 9.63 5.25
C PHE A 136 0.43 10.73 4.84
N ASN A 137 0.43 11.89 5.51
CA ASN A 137 1.29 13.03 5.18
C ASN A 137 2.69 12.95 5.79
N SER A 138 2.93 12.05 6.74
CA SER A 138 4.24 11.90 7.38
C SER A 138 5.32 11.58 6.35
N GLU A 139 6.51 12.19 6.45
CA GLU A 139 7.66 11.86 5.59
C GLU A 139 8.38 10.53 5.97
N THR A 140 7.85 9.75 6.91
CA THR A 140 8.47 8.48 7.30
C THR A 140 8.44 7.45 6.16
N THR A 141 9.62 6.92 5.80
CA THR A 141 9.80 5.83 4.81
C THR A 141 9.89 4.43 5.44
N GLY A 142 10.11 4.34 6.75
CA GLY A 142 10.14 3.07 7.49
C GLY A 142 8.77 2.61 7.98
N SER A 143 8.69 1.38 8.46
CA SER A 143 7.56 0.86 9.24
C SER A 143 7.66 1.38 10.68
N GLY A 144 6.65 2.13 11.12
CA GLY A 144 6.61 2.70 12.47
C GLY A 144 5.43 3.65 12.67
N PRO A 145 5.21 4.16 13.89
CA PRO A 145 4.15 5.12 14.17
C PRO A 145 4.20 6.31 13.19
N GLY A 146 3.06 6.64 12.59
CA GLY A 146 2.96 7.72 11.60
C GLY A 146 3.38 7.36 10.17
N SER A 147 3.93 6.16 9.91
CA SER A 147 4.24 5.73 8.53
C SER A 147 3.00 5.46 7.68
N GLY A 148 1.87 5.15 8.30
CA GLY A 148 0.67 4.68 7.61
C GLY A 148 0.79 3.25 7.05
N VAL A 149 1.95 2.59 7.17
CA VAL A 149 2.11 1.18 6.80
C VAL A 149 1.16 0.34 7.67
N GLY A 150 0.43 -0.57 7.03
CA GLY A 150 -0.61 -1.37 7.66
C GLY A 150 -2.01 -0.75 7.64
N TYR A 151 -2.17 0.44 7.05
CA TYR A 151 -3.47 1.11 6.95
C TYR A 151 -3.91 1.32 5.50
N THR A 152 -5.22 1.48 5.29
CA THR A 152 -5.79 1.83 3.98
C THR A 152 -5.78 3.35 3.79
N PRO A 153 -5.14 3.87 2.72
CA PRO A 153 -4.87 5.30 2.60
C PRO A 153 -6.02 6.18 2.15
N GLY A 154 -6.95 5.67 1.35
CA GLY A 154 -7.91 6.53 0.66
C GLY A 154 -7.26 7.39 -0.43
N GLY A 155 -8.04 8.32 -0.99
CA GLY A 155 -7.63 9.15 -2.13
C GLY A 155 -7.70 8.42 -3.48
N ILE A 156 -8.02 9.17 -4.53
CA ILE A 156 -7.97 8.72 -5.92
C ILE A 156 -7.14 9.70 -6.75
N ILE A 157 -6.24 9.17 -7.58
CA ILE A 157 -5.45 9.95 -8.55
C ILE A 157 -5.70 9.44 -9.96
N THR A 158 -6.05 10.35 -10.87
CA THR A 158 -6.46 10.05 -12.25
C THR A 158 -5.46 10.55 -13.29
N PHE A 159 -4.22 10.81 -12.87
CA PHE A 159 -3.08 11.11 -13.74
C PHE A 159 -1.94 10.11 -13.54
N GLY A 160 -1.02 10.05 -14.51
CA GLY A 160 0.00 9.00 -14.60
C GLY A 160 0.90 8.83 -13.37
N GLY A 161 1.32 7.58 -13.14
CA GLY A 161 2.24 7.19 -12.07
C GLY A 161 1.79 6.02 -11.20
N GLY A 162 0.56 5.52 -11.34
CA GLY A 162 0.08 4.31 -10.68
C GLY A 162 -0.13 3.15 -11.66
N VAL A 163 0.32 1.96 -11.29
CA VAL A 163 0.15 0.70 -12.04
C VAL A 163 -0.23 -0.45 -11.09
N ALA A 164 -1.16 -1.31 -11.52
CA ALA A 164 -1.47 -2.53 -10.78
C ALA A 164 -0.33 -3.55 -10.92
N LEU A 165 -0.09 -4.29 -9.83
CA LEU A 165 0.90 -5.34 -9.72
C LEU A 165 0.24 -6.69 -9.99
N TYR A 166 0.83 -7.48 -10.89
CA TYR A 166 0.30 -8.77 -11.30
C TYR A 166 1.28 -9.91 -11.05
N GLN A 167 0.75 -11.00 -10.53
CA GLN A 167 1.44 -12.28 -10.47
C GLN A 167 0.51 -13.33 -11.07
N ASP A 168 1.00 -14.04 -12.09
CA ASP A 168 0.27 -15.10 -12.79
C ASP A 168 -1.12 -14.65 -13.28
N GLY A 169 -1.20 -13.44 -13.87
CA GLY A 169 -2.43 -12.85 -14.41
C GLY A 169 -3.43 -12.36 -13.36
N LYS A 170 -3.09 -12.42 -12.07
CA LYS A 170 -3.93 -11.94 -10.97
C LYS A 170 -3.37 -10.67 -10.36
N VAL A 171 -4.25 -9.69 -10.10
CA VAL A 171 -3.85 -8.50 -9.35
C VAL A 171 -3.50 -8.90 -7.92
N ILE A 172 -2.31 -8.54 -7.46
CA ILE A 172 -1.87 -8.77 -6.08
C ILE A 172 -1.72 -7.46 -5.28
N GLY A 173 -1.80 -6.32 -5.94
CA GLY A 173 -1.61 -5.01 -5.34
C GLY A 173 -1.45 -3.89 -6.36
N GLY A 174 -0.88 -2.78 -5.93
CA GLY A 174 -0.59 -1.62 -6.77
C GLY A 174 0.72 -0.95 -6.38
N LEU A 175 1.37 -0.37 -7.37
CA LEU A 175 2.56 0.48 -7.24
C LEU A 175 2.18 1.88 -7.70
N GLY A 176 2.60 2.89 -6.96
CA GLY A 176 2.44 4.28 -7.33
C GLY A 176 3.72 5.06 -7.10
N VAL A 177 4.04 5.98 -8.00
CA VAL A 177 5.18 6.90 -7.88
C VAL A 177 4.76 8.33 -8.18
N SER A 178 5.45 9.29 -7.57
CA SER A 178 5.22 10.71 -7.76
C SER A 178 6.45 11.51 -7.38
N GLY A 179 6.71 12.61 -8.08
CA GLY A 179 7.85 13.48 -7.79
C GLY A 179 8.34 14.28 -8.98
N ASP A 180 7.82 14.00 -10.17
CA ASP A 180 8.16 14.69 -11.41
C ASP A 180 6.88 14.96 -12.24
N THR A 181 7.00 15.21 -13.53
CA THR A 181 5.87 15.26 -14.47
C THR A 181 5.11 13.93 -14.47
N SER A 182 3.79 13.98 -14.70
CA SER A 182 2.95 12.77 -14.73
C SER A 182 3.39 11.73 -15.78
N CYS A 183 4.01 12.18 -16.88
CA CYS A 183 4.60 11.29 -17.89
C CYS A 183 5.83 10.55 -17.35
N ALA A 184 6.75 11.26 -16.67
CA ALA A 184 7.92 10.65 -16.05
C ALA A 184 7.51 9.70 -14.92
N ASP A 185 6.56 10.11 -14.07
CA ASP A 185 5.97 9.25 -13.04
C ASP A 185 5.45 7.93 -13.66
N HIS A 186 4.71 8.02 -14.76
CA HIS A 186 4.15 6.85 -15.43
C HIS A 186 5.23 5.93 -16.02
N ALA A 187 6.25 6.51 -16.68
CA ALA A 187 7.37 5.75 -17.22
C ALA A 187 8.14 5.00 -16.11
N ILE A 188 8.39 5.66 -14.99
CA ILE A 188 9.07 5.08 -13.83
C ILE A 188 8.24 3.96 -13.22
N ALA A 189 6.93 4.16 -13.04
CA ALA A 189 6.04 3.12 -12.53
C ALA A 189 6.04 1.86 -13.42
N TYR A 190 5.99 2.03 -14.75
CA TYR A 190 6.06 0.91 -15.70
C TYR A 190 7.39 0.15 -15.61
N ARG A 191 8.51 0.88 -15.61
CA ARG A 191 9.85 0.28 -15.50
C ARG A 191 10.06 -0.43 -14.16
N MET A 192 9.63 0.17 -13.06
CA MET A 192 9.69 -0.45 -11.73
C MET A 192 8.84 -1.73 -11.67
N ARG A 193 7.61 -1.71 -12.20
CA ARG A 193 6.76 -2.91 -12.24
C ARG A 193 7.43 -4.05 -13.02
N ALA A 194 8.04 -3.74 -14.16
CA ALA A 194 8.78 -4.71 -14.96
C ALA A 194 10.04 -5.22 -14.24
N LEU A 195 10.81 -4.34 -13.61
CA LEU A 195 12.01 -4.70 -12.84
C LEU A 195 11.68 -5.63 -11.66
N LEU A 196 10.51 -5.45 -11.04
CA LEU A 196 10.01 -6.33 -9.97
C LEU A 196 9.40 -7.65 -10.49
N GLY A 197 9.28 -7.84 -11.80
CA GLY A 197 8.66 -9.02 -12.41
C GLY A 197 7.15 -9.11 -12.18
N LEU A 198 6.47 -7.97 -12.01
CA LEU A 198 5.05 -7.87 -11.64
C LEU A 198 4.18 -7.29 -12.78
N ASP A 199 4.64 -7.41 -14.01
CA ASP A 199 4.07 -6.82 -15.23
C ASP A 199 3.26 -7.80 -16.09
N LYS A 200 3.01 -9.02 -15.59
CA LYS A 200 2.18 -10.06 -16.26
C LYS A 200 0.68 -9.72 -16.27
N ILE A 201 0.33 -8.62 -16.93
CA ILE A 201 -1.06 -8.12 -17.02
C ILE A 201 -1.91 -8.98 -17.95
N PRO A 202 -3.22 -9.16 -17.67
CA PRO A 202 -4.12 -9.98 -18.49
C PRO A 202 -4.52 -9.28 -19.79
N ASN A 203 -4.98 -8.03 -19.70
CA ASN A 203 -5.26 -7.11 -20.80
C ASN A 203 -5.16 -5.67 -20.26
N GLY A 204 -4.91 -4.69 -21.11
CA GLY A 204 -4.94 -3.28 -20.73
C GLY A 204 -4.25 -2.40 -21.77
N PRO A 205 -4.65 -1.12 -21.87
CA PRO A 205 -3.96 -0.11 -22.68
C PRO A 205 -2.59 0.28 -22.13
#